data_AF-A0A3M1PHN2-F1
#
_entry.id   AF-A0A3M1PHN2-F1
#
_cell.length_a   1.000
_cell.length_b   1.000
_cell.length_c   1.000
_cell.angle_alpha   90.00
_cell.angle_beta   90.00
_cell.angle_gamma   90.00
#
_symmetry.space_group_name_H-M   'P 1'
#
loop_
_entity.id
_entity.type
_entity.pdbx_description
1 polymer ?
#
loop_
_entity_poly.entity_id
_entity_poly.type
_entity_poly.pdbx_seq_one_letter_code
_entity_poly.pdbx_strand_id
1 'polypeptide(L)'
;MQGTDSSSFRANGAKSRREKAQKGQGMNQQPQPFTEAEITAIRAQTPGAAGRIHLDNAGSSLMPRPVLDRMTRHLALEAEVGGYVAEERMAAEREATRDALAALLGAARPEEVAFCASASEGLGKLIASVPLAAGEVVVTGYHEY
;
A
#
# COMPACT_ATOMS: atom_id res chain seq x y z
N MET A 1 -30.48 53.53 42.51
CA MET A 1 -31.03 52.26 43.03
C MET A 1 -31.20 51.34 41.83
N GLN A 2 -30.18 50.54 41.49
CA GLN A 2 -29.96 49.13 41.89
C GLN A 2 -30.89 48.12 41.18
N GLY A 3 -30.27 47.08 40.58
CA GLY A 3 -30.88 45.86 40.03
C GLY A 3 -30.83 45.81 38.49
N THR A 4 -29.73 45.48 37.81
CA THR A 4 -29.19 44.13 37.48
C THR A 4 -30.23 43.06 37.19
N ASP A 5 -30.37 42.67 35.92
CA ASP A 5 -30.69 41.28 35.56
C ASP A 5 -29.84 40.81 34.36
N SER A 6 -29.48 39.55 34.50
CA SER A 6 -28.47 38.74 33.87
C SER A 6 -29.01 37.95 32.69
N SER A 7 -28.26 37.89 31.58
CA SER A 7 -28.30 36.73 30.67
C SER A 7 -26.98 36.56 29.90
N SER A 8 -26.16 35.71 30.49
CA SER A 8 -25.22 34.75 29.89
C SER A 8 -24.94 34.81 28.37
N PHE A 9 -23.83 35.46 27.99
CA PHE A 9 -23.12 35.11 26.76
C PHE A 9 -22.08 34.04 27.06
N ARG A 10 -22.23 32.87 26.43
CA ARG A 10 -21.34 31.71 26.59
C ARG A 10 -19.92 32.05 26.15
N ALA A 11 -18.95 31.84 27.04
CA ALA A 11 -17.54 31.85 26.69
C ALA A 11 -17.24 30.75 25.67
N ASN A 12 -16.74 31.13 24.50
CA ASN A 12 -16.27 30.22 23.49
C ASN A 12 -14.99 29.55 24.02
N GLY A 13 -15.04 28.24 24.26
CA GLY A 13 -13.95 27.46 24.84
C GLY A 13 -12.72 27.47 23.95
N ALA A 14 -11.77 28.37 24.22
CA ALA A 14 -10.45 28.34 23.63
C ALA A 14 -9.74 27.06 24.10
N LYS A 15 -9.66 26.06 23.22
CA LYS A 15 -8.87 24.83 23.44
C LYS A 15 -7.48 25.22 23.91
N SER A 16 -7.08 24.67 25.05
CA SER A 16 -5.82 24.97 25.72
C SER A 16 -4.64 24.70 24.77
N ARG A 17 -3.62 25.57 24.77
CA ARG A 17 -2.36 25.34 24.02
C ARG A 17 -1.74 23.97 24.33
N ARG A 18 -2.04 23.36 25.49
CA ARG A 18 -1.63 21.98 25.83
C ARG A 18 -2.36 20.91 25.00
N GLU A 19 -3.63 21.08 24.66
CA GLU A 19 -4.38 20.11 23.82
C GLU A 19 -3.92 20.13 22.36
N LYS A 20 -3.49 21.28 21.84
CA LYS A 20 -2.86 21.38 20.51
C LYS A 20 -1.45 20.77 20.49
N ALA A 21 -0.70 20.88 21.59
CA ALA A 21 0.65 20.30 21.68
C ALA A 21 0.63 18.76 21.65
N GLN A 22 -0.43 18.13 22.18
CA GLN A 22 -0.53 16.67 22.24
C GLN A 22 -0.98 16.05 20.90
N LYS A 23 -1.71 16.80 20.07
CA LYS A 23 -2.06 16.39 18.69
C LYS A 23 -0.91 16.46 17.67
N GLY A 24 0.22 17.06 18.04
CA GLY A 24 1.40 17.18 17.17
C GLY A 24 2.45 16.08 17.33
N GLN A 25 2.25 15.11 18.24
CA GLN A 25 3.27 14.11 18.59
C GLN A 25 3.14 12.77 17.81
N GLY A 26 2.18 12.63 16.90
CA GLY A 26 1.90 11.36 16.23
C GLY A 26 2.66 11.08 14.92
N MET A 27 3.44 12.03 14.39
CA MET A 27 3.96 11.93 13.00
C MET A 27 5.49 11.93 12.87
N ASN A 28 6.24 11.79 13.97
CA ASN A 28 7.71 11.90 13.92
C ASN A 28 8.45 10.68 14.52
N GLN A 29 7.82 9.51 14.52
CA GLN A 29 8.52 8.29 14.88
C GLN A 29 9.27 7.79 13.64
N GLN A 30 10.60 7.87 13.66
CA GLN A 30 11.39 7.17 12.67
C GLN A 30 11.08 5.67 12.75
N PRO A 31 10.90 4.98 11.61
CA PRO A 31 10.71 3.54 11.62
C PRO A 31 11.92 2.90 12.32
N GLN A 32 11.64 2.09 13.33
CA GLN A 32 12.70 1.37 14.04
C GLN A 32 13.34 0.37 13.07
N PRO A 33 14.68 0.31 13.00
CA PRO A 33 15.35 -0.69 12.17
C PRO A 33 15.07 -2.09 12.72
N PHE A 34 15.04 -3.07 11.82
CA PHE A 34 15.00 -4.48 12.22
C PHE A 34 16.25 -4.84 13.04
N THR A 35 16.05 -5.67 14.06
CA THR A 35 17.13 -6.30 14.82
C THR A 35 17.86 -7.33 13.98
N GLU A 36 19.08 -7.68 14.40
CA GLU A 36 19.87 -8.72 13.70
C GLU A 36 19.15 -10.09 13.67
N ALA A 37 18.43 -10.42 14.74
CA ALA A 37 17.63 -11.64 14.81
C ALA A 37 16.48 -11.64 13.80
N GLU A 38 15.79 -10.51 13.63
CA GLU A 38 14.72 -10.36 12.62
C GLU A 38 15.27 -10.43 11.21
N ILE A 39 16.40 -9.76 10.92
CA ILE A 39 17.08 -9.83 9.62
C ILE A 39 17.48 -11.28 9.31
N THR A 40 18.04 -11.98 10.30
CA THR A 40 18.41 -13.40 10.16
C THR A 40 17.19 -14.26 9.84
N ALA A 41 16.06 -14.04 10.52
CA ALA A 41 14.82 -14.77 10.27
C ALA A 41 14.26 -14.50 8.86
N ILE A 42 14.22 -13.23 8.42
CA ILE A 42 13.74 -12.84 7.08
C ILE A 42 14.62 -13.46 5.98
N ARG A 43 15.95 -13.46 6.18
CA ARG A 43 16.90 -14.09 5.25
C ARG A 43 16.71 -15.61 5.19
N ALA A 44 16.48 -16.27 6.33
CA ALA A 44 16.21 -17.71 6.36
C ALA A 44 14.92 -18.09 5.60
N GLN A 45 13.93 -17.19 5.56
CA GLN A 45 12.72 -17.35 4.77
C GLN A 45 12.92 -17.07 3.26
N THR A 46 14.07 -16.54 2.84
CA THR A 46 14.32 -16.16 1.44
C THR A 46 15.42 -17.06 0.87
N PRO A 47 15.09 -18.16 0.16
CA PRO A 47 16.08 -19.18 -0.20
C PRO A 47 17.26 -18.63 -1.00
N GLY A 48 16.99 -17.68 -1.91
CA GLY A 48 18.02 -17.05 -2.73
C GLY A 48 18.98 -16.16 -1.95
N ALA A 49 18.66 -15.77 -0.71
CA ALA A 49 19.54 -14.99 0.16
C ALA A 49 20.64 -15.86 0.80
N ALA A 50 20.48 -17.18 0.78
CA ALA A 50 21.53 -18.10 1.22
C ALA A 50 22.62 -18.25 0.14
N GLY A 51 23.88 -18.14 0.55
CA GLY A 51 25.04 -18.48 -0.28
C GLY A 51 25.41 -17.48 -1.38
N ARG A 52 24.80 -16.28 -1.40
CA ARG A 52 25.17 -15.20 -2.34
C ARG A 52 24.87 -13.81 -1.78
N ILE A 53 25.56 -12.81 -2.32
CA ILE A 53 25.29 -11.39 -2.06
C ILE A 53 24.45 -10.87 -3.25
N HIS A 54 23.15 -10.66 -3.04
CA HIS A 54 22.23 -10.17 -4.07
C HIS A 54 22.06 -8.65 -3.97
N LEU A 55 22.76 -7.91 -4.83
CA LEU A 55 22.72 -6.43 -4.89
C LEU A 55 21.86 -5.90 -6.04
N ASP A 56 21.08 -6.75 -6.69
CA ASP A 56 20.20 -6.41 -7.82
C ASP A 56 18.71 -6.47 -7.44
N ASN A 57 18.35 -5.97 -6.24
CA ASN A 57 16.96 -5.96 -5.79
C ASN A 57 16.08 -4.99 -6.60
N ALA A 58 16.69 -3.94 -7.16
CA ALA A 58 16.01 -2.97 -8.02
C ALA A 58 15.65 -3.57 -9.38
N GLY A 59 16.46 -4.48 -9.93
CA GLY A 59 16.12 -5.24 -11.13
C GLY A 59 15.05 -6.31 -10.85
N SER A 60 15.27 -7.15 -9.83
CA SER A 60 14.25 -8.05 -9.30
C SER A 60 14.64 -8.57 -7.91
N SER A 61 13.72 -8.42 -6.96
CA SER A 61 13.89 -8.97 -5.61
C SER A 61 13.79 -10.50 -5.59
N LEU A 62 14.42 -11.12 -4.60
CA LEU A 62 14.32 -12.56 -4.36
C LEU A 62 12.98 -12.90 -3.67
N MET A 63 12.38 -14.03 -4.04
CA MET A 63 11.10 -14.46 -3.46
C MET A 63 11.27 -15.14 -2.09
N PRO A 64 10.55 -14.70 -1.04
CA PRO A 64 10.41 -15.46 0.21
C PRO A 64 9.59 -16.74 0.01
N ARG A 65 9.82 -17.76 0.86
CA ARG A 65 9.12 -19.05 0.85
C ARG A 65 7.59 -18.91 0.86
N PRO A 66 6.97 -18.06 1.71
CA PRO A 66 5.50 -17.94 1.71
C PRO A 66 4.93 -17.53 0.35
N VAL A 67 5.63 -16.67 -0.40
CA VAL A 67 5.22 -16.23 -1.74
C VAL A 67 5.38 -17.38 -2.74
N LEU A 68 6.55 -18.02 -2.74
CA LEU A 68 6.83 -19.16 -3.62
C LEU A 68 5.82 -20.31 -3.41
N ASP A 69 5.53 -20.65 -2.16
CA ASP A 69 4.60 -21.71 -1.80
C ASP A 69 3.16 -21.38 -2.25
N ARG A 70 2.73 -20.11 -2.09
CA ARG A 70 1.38 -19.70 -2.53
C ARG A 70 1.23 -19.73 -4.05
N MET A 71 2.25 -19.28 -4.79
CA MET A 71 2.25 -19.29 -6.26
C MET A 71 2.24 -20.73 -6.80
N THR A 72 3.14 -21.58 -6.30
CA THR A 72 3.22 -22.98 -6.74
C THR A 72 1.96 -23.78 -6.41
N ARG A 73 1.34 -23.52 -5.24
CA ARG A 73 0.02 -24.09 -4.91
C ARG A 73 -1.07 -23.64 -5.88
N HIS A 74 -1.05 -22.39 -6.34
CA HIS A 74 -2.03 -21.93 -7.33
C HIS A 74 -1.83 -22.63 -8.68
N LEU A 75 -0.59 -22.72 -9.15
CA LEU A 75 -0.25 -23.43 -10.39
C LEU A 75 -0.65 -24.92 -10.32
N ALA A 76 -0.46 -25.56 -9.18
CA ALA A 76 -0.91 -26.94 -8.96
C ALA A 76 -2.44 -27.05 -9.04
N LEU A 77 -3.19 -26.10 -8.48
CA LEU A 77 -4.65 -26.04 -8.59
C LEU A 77 -5.09 -25.84 -10.04
N GLU A 78 -4.46 -24.90 -10.78
CA GLU A 78 -4.75 -24.67 -12.19
C GLU A 78 -4.51 -25.93 -13.04
N ALA A 79 -3.45 -26.69 -12.75
CA ALA A 79 -3.16 -27.95 -13.41
C ALA A 79 -4.21 -29.04 -13.13
N GLU A 80 -4.86 -29.00 -11.96
CA GLU A 80 -5.89 -29.97 -11.56
C GLU A 80 -7.26 -29.63 -12.16
N VAL A 81 -7.67 -28.35 -12.14
CA VAL A 81 -9.07 -27.96 -12.44
C VAL A 81 -9.22 -26.98 -13.60
N GLY A 82 -8.11 -26.54 -14.19
CA GLY A 82 -8.07 -25.50 -15.22
C GLY A 82 -8.11 -24.08 -14.64
N GLY A 83 -7.54 -23.13 -15.39
CA GLY A 83 -7.33 -21.75 -14.93
C GLY A 83 -8.61 -21.02 -14.53
N TYR A 84 -9.68 -21.09 -15.34
CA TYR A 84 -10.94 -20.39 -15.04
C TYR A 84 -11.61 -20.90 -13.76
N VAL A 85 -11.63 -22.21 -13.54
CA VAL A 85 -12.22 -22.81 -12.33
C VAL A 85 -11.35 -22.50 -11.11
N ALA A 86 -10.02 -22.51 -11.27
CA ALA A 86 -9.11 -22.10 -10.21
C ALA A 86 -9.29 -20.63 -9.83
N GLU A 87 -9.48 -19.74 -10.80
CA GLU A 87 -9.74 -18.31 -10.61
C GLU A 87 -11.02 -18.09 -9.80
N GLU A 88 -12.10 -18.79 -10.16
CA GLU A 88 -13.39 -18.70 -9.48
C GLU A 88 -13.28 -19.19 -8.03
N ARG A 89 -12.62 -20.33 -7.82
CA ARG A 89 -12.37 -20.88 -6.47
C ARG A 89 -11.56 -19.94 -5.58
N MET A 90 -10.67 -19.14 -6.17
CA MET A 90 -9.80 -18.21 -5.46
C MET A 90 -10.36 -16.78 -5.39
N ALA A 91 -11.60 -16.56 -5.84
CA ALA A 91 -12.19 -15.21 -5.91
C ALA A 91 -12.19 -14.47 -4.56
N ALA A 92 -12.52 -15.16 -3.46
CA ALA A 92 -12.50 -14.56 -2.12
C ALA A 92 -11.09 -14.15 -1.67
N GLU A 93 -10.08 -14.97 -1.94
CA GLU A 93 -8.68 -14.63 -1.61
C GLU A 93 -8.15 -13.48 -2.49
N ARG A 94 -8.56 -13.44 -3.77
CA ARG A 94 -8.22 -12.35 -4.68
C ARG A 94 -8.81 -11.02 -4.21
N GLU A 95 -10.06 -11.02 -3.73
CA GLU A 95 -10.69 -9.82 -3.21
C GLU A 95 -10.06 -9.38 -1.88
N ALA A 96 -9.78 -10.32 -0.97
CA ALA A 96 -9.04 -10.00 0.26
C ALA A 96 -7.64 -9.42 -0.02
N THR A 97 -7.00 -9.85 -1.11
CA THR A 97 -5.72 -9.27 -1.56
C THR A 97 -5.91 -7.83 -2.04
N ARG A 98 -6.99 -7.53 -2.76
CA ARG A 98 -7.34 -6.17 -3.18
C ARG A 98 -7.56 -5.26 -1.97
N ASP A 99 -8.29 -5.73 -0.96
CA ASP A 99 -8.52 -5.01 0.30
C ASP A 99 -7.20 -4.69 1.01
N ALA A 100 -6.32 -5.69 1.13
CA ALA A 100 -5.02 -5.53 1.76
C ALA A 100 -4.13 -4.51 1.01
N LEU A 101 -4.15 -4.53 -0.32
CA LEU A 101 -3.42 -3.56 -1.15
C LEU A 101 -4.02 -2.15 -1.04
N ALA A 102 -5.34 -2.03 -0.99
CA ALA A 102 -6.01 -0.75 -0.78
C ALA A 102 -5.59 -0.13 0.56
N ALA A 103 -5.57 -0.93 1.63
CA ALA A 103 -5.09 -0.51 2.93
C ALA A 103 -3.60 -0.13 2.92
N LEU A 104 -2.75 -0.93 2.26
CA LEU A 104 -1.31 -0.67 2.13
C LEU A 104 -1.01 0.64 1.39
N LEU A 105 -1.75 0.92 0.30
CA LEU A 105 -1.58 2.09 -0.55
C LEU A 105 -2.32 3.33 -0.04
N GLY A 106 -3.18 3.19 0.97
CA GLY A 106 -4.03 4.27 1.47
C GLY A 106 -5.16 4.66 0.51
N ALA A 107 -5.63 3.73 -0.32
CA ALA A 107 -6.79 3.95 -1.18
C ALA A 107 -8.07 4.09 -0.34
N ALA A 108 -9.01 4.93 -0.78
CA ALA A 108 -10.25 5.16 -0.05
C ALA A 108 -11.23 3.99 -0.20
N ARG A 109 -11.15 3.28 -1.34
CA ARG A 109 -11.97 2.09 -1.61
C ARG A 109 -11.17 1.01 -2.35
N PRO A 110 -11.49 -0.29 -2.18
CA PRO A 110 -10.78 -1.38 -2.87
C PRO A 110 -10.83 -1.28 -4.40
N GLU A 111 -11.89 -0.73 -4.98
CA GLU A 111 -12.07 -0.63 -6.43
C GLU A 111 -11.12 0.38 -7.08
N GLU A 112 -10.42 1.20 -6.29
CA GLU A 112 -9.37 2.10 -6.77
C GLU A 112 -8.05 1.35 -7.06
N VAL A 113 -7.93 0.08 -6.66
CA VAL A 113 -6.80 -0.79 -6.98
C VAL A 113 -7.11 -1.57 -8.25
N ALA A 114 -6.20 -1.60 -9.22
CA ALA A 114 -6.30 -2.43 -10.42
C ALA A 114 -5.10 -3.36 -10.54
N PHE A 115 -5.34 -4.65 -10.83
CA PHE A 115 -4.27 -5.61 -11.09
C PHE A 115 -3.80 -5.48 -12.55
N CYS A 116 -2.50 -5.28 -12.73
CA CYS A 116 -1.84 -5.19 -14.03
C CYS A 116 -0.72 -6.24 -14.10
N ALA A 117 -0.32 -6.64 -15.30
CA ALA A 117 0.73 -7.62 -15.51
C ALA A 117 2.13 -7.08 -15.14
N SER A 118 2.32 -5.75 -15.25
CA SER A 118 3.55 -5.06 -14.88
C SER A 118 3.29 -3.56 -14.69
N ALA A 119 4.29 -2.84 -14.15
CA ALA A 119 4.25 -1.38 -14.04
C ALA A 119 4.15 -0.70 -15.42
N SER A 120 4.91 -1.17 -16.42
CA SER A 120 4.87 -0.63 -17.79
C SER A 120 3.51 -0.81 -18.45
N GLU A 121 2.89 -1.99 -18.29
CA GLU A 121 1.54 -2.23 -18.81
C GLU A 121 0.49 -1.37 -18.09
N GLY A 122 0.58 -1.24 -16.77
CA GLY A 122 -0.31 -0.41 -15.98
C GLY A 122 -0.23 1.07 -16.35
N LEU A 123 0.98 1.62 -16.51
CA LEU A 123 1.18 3.01 -16.94
C LEU A 123 0.63 3.24 -18.35
N GLY A 124 0.86 2.30 -19.27
CA GLY A 124 0.30 2.36 -20.63
C GLY A 124 -1.23 2.42 -20.62
N LYS A 125 -1.89 1.57 -19.83
CA LYS A 125 -3.35 1.60 -19.66
C LYS A 125 -3.85 2.92 -19.06
N LEU A 126 -3.15 3.43 -18.05
CA LEU A 126 -3.50 4.70 -17.41
C LEU A 126 -3.47 5.85 -18.42
N ILE A 127 -2.35 6.02 -19.13
CA ILE A 127 -2.20 7.10 -20.11
C ILE A 127 -3.25 6.98 -21.21
N ALA A 128 -3.49 5.78 -21.74
CA ALA A 128 -4.49 5.54 -22.77
C ALA A 128 -5.93 5.80 -22.31
N SER A 129 -6.20 5.79 -21.00
CA SER A 129 -7.53 6.03 -20.44
C SER A 129 -7.86 7.52 -20.26
N VAL A 130 -6.86 8.40 -20.29
CA VAL A 130 -7.07 9.85 -20.11
C VAL A 130 -7.49 10.48 -21.44
N PRO A 131 -8.68 11.10 -21.53
CA PRO A 131 -9.18 11.68 -22.77
C PRO A 131 -8.55 13.06 -23.02
N LEU A 132 -7.28 13.08 -23.40
CA LEU A 132 -6.55 14.34 -23.65
C LEU A 132 -7.15 15.10 -24.84
N ALA A 133 -7.40 16.39 -24.64
CA ALA A 133 -7.87 17.31 -25.67
C ALA A 133 -6.71 18.00 -26.38
N ALA A 134 -6.98 18.52 -27.58
CA ALA A 134 -5.99 19.31 -28.32
C ALA A 134 -5.57 20.55 -27.51
N GLY A 135 -4.26 20.72 -27.34
CA GLY A 135 -3.68 21.82 -26.56
C GLY A 135 -3.41 21.49 -25.09
N GLU A 136 -3.84 20.32 -24.58
CA GLU A 136 -3.43 19.85 -23.26
C GLU A 136 -1.99 19.34 -23.25
N VAL A 137 -1.33 19.47 -22.10
CA VAL A 137 0.09 19.16 -21.93
C VAL A 137 0.26 18.12 -20.84
N VAL A 138 1.03 17.08 -21.13
CA VAL A 138 1.49 16.10 -20.14
C VAL A 138 2.88 16.52 -19.67
N VAL A 139 3.05 16.64 -18.36
CA VAL A 139 4.35 16.93 -17.73
C VAL A 139 4.88 15.66 -17.07
N THR A 140 6.14 15.36 -17.29
CA THR A 140 6.84 14.20 -16.69
C THR A 140 8.18 14.62 -16.10
N GLY A 141 8.78 13.74 -15.31
CA GLY A 141 10.12 13.91 -14.77
C GLY A 141 11.21 13.61 -15.81
N TYR A 142 12.41 14.16 -15.60
CA TYR A 142 13.55 13.91 -16.48
C TYR A 142 14.12 12.49 -16.35
N HIS A 143 13.82 11.81 -15.24
CA HIS A 143 14.36 10.50 -14.88
C HIS A 143 13.28 9.41 -14.82
N GLU A 144 12.22 9.56 -15.59
CA GLU A 144 11.25 8.47 -15.75
C GLU A 144 11.90 7.26 -16.45
N TYR A 145 11.44 6.06 -16.13
CA TYR A 145 11.96 4.80 -16.66
C TYR A 145 11.65 4.58 -18.15
#